data_AF-A0A948CH45-F1
#
_entry.id   AF-A0A948CH45-F1
#
_cell.length_a   1.000
_cell.length_b   1.000
_cell.length_c   1.000
_cell.angle_alpha   90.00
_cell.angle_beta   90.00
_cell.angle_gamma   90.00
#
_symmetry.space_group_name_H-M   'P 1'
#
loop_
_entity.id
_entity.type
_entity.pdbx_description
1 polymer ?
#
loop_
_entity_poly.entity_id
_entity_poly.type
_entity_poly.pdbx_seq_one_letter_code
_entity_poly.pdbx_strand_id
1 'polypeptide(L)' 'MRAVLMETFGGPLAVAELPDPPCPRDGVVVRVGATGLCRSDWHAWQGHDDGVRLPHVPGHELAGTVVEVGPV' A
#
# COMPACT_ATOMS: atom_id res chain seq x y z
N MET A 1 -11.53 -0.01 -1.44
CA MET A 1 -10.53 0.53 -2.38
C MET A 1 -9.91 -0.56 -3.24
N ARG A 2 -9.50 -0.23 -4.47
CA ARG A 2 -8.69 -1.10 -5.34
C ARG A 2 -7.21 -0.97 -5.00
N ALA A 3 -6.50 -2.08 -4.87
CA ALA A 3 -5.06 -2.09 -4.59
C ALA A 3 -4.37 -3.29 -5.25
N VAL A 4 -3.07 -3.17 -5.54
CA VAL A 4 -2.23 -4.34 -5.88
C VAL A 4 -1.93 -5.08 -4.59
N LEU A 5 -2.32 -6.35 -4.50
CA LEU A 5 -2.08 -7.18 -3.32
C LEU A 5 -1.01 -8.23 -3.62
N MET A 6 0.04 -8.23 -2.81
CA MET A 6 1.04 -9.29 -2.78
C MET A 6 0.60 -10.36 -1.78
N GLU A 7 0.25 -11.54 -2.28
CA GLU A 7 -0.08 -12.70 -1.43
C GLU A 7 1.10 -13.65 -1.22
N THR A 8 2.04 -13.68 -2.18
CA THR A 8 3.28 -14.47 -2.14
C THR A 8 4.45 -13.64 -2.68
N PHE A 9 5.66 -13.91 -2.18
CA PHE A 9 6.88 -13.31 -2.73
C PHE A 9 7.20 -13.91 -4.10
N GLY A 10 7.60 -13.07 -5.05
CA GLY A 10 7.89 -13.46 -6.44
C GLY A 10 6.67 -14.01 -7.21
N GLY A 11 5.48 -13.94 -6.61
CA GLY A 11 4.24 -14.48 -7.16
C GLY A 11 3.50 -13.49 -8.07
N PRO A 12 2.42 -13.93 -8.72
CA PRO A 12 1.59 -13.06 -9.54
C PRO A 12 1.05 -11.89 -8.72
N LEU A 13 1.03 -10.70 -9.33
CA LEU A 13 0.41 -9.50 -8.77
C LEU A 13 -0.97 -9.32 -9.37
N ALA A 14 -1.98 -9.13 -8.53
CA ALA A 14 -3.35 -8.86 -8.94
C ALA A 14 -3.88 -7.60 -8.27
N VAL A 15 -4.79 -6.92 -8.96
CA VAL A 15 -5.59 -5.85 -8.36
C VAL A 15 -6.76 -6.49 -7.62
N ALA A 16 -6.83 -6.27 -6.32
CA ALA A 16 -7.91 -6.74 -5.45
C ALA A 16 -8.81 -5.58 -5.00
N GLU A 17 -10.06 -5.90 -4.67
CA GLU A 17 -10.96 -5.02 -3.93
C GLU A 17 -10.75 -5.28 -2.43
N LEU A 18 -10.33 -4.25 -1.70
CA LEU A 18 -10.11 -4.28 -0.25
C LEU A 18 -11.08 -3.32 0.46
N PRO A 19 -11.40 -3.53 1.74
CA PRO A 19 -12.07 -2.51 2.55
C PRO A 19 -11.27 -1.20 2.55
N ASP A 20 -11.96 -0.07 2.65
CA ASP A 20 -11.28 1.19 2.90
C ASP A 20 -10.64 1.15 4.31
N PRO A 21 -9.41 1.67 4.48
CA PRO A 21 -8.74 1.62 5.76
C PRO A 21 -9.44 2.55 6.77
N PRO A 22 -9.54 2.16 8.06
CA PRO A 22 -10.02 3.07 9.08
C PRO A 22 -9.03 4.22 9.29
N CYS A 23 -9.52 5.42 9.59
CA CYS A 23 -8.65 6.54 9.94
C CYS A 23 -8.02 6.34 11.33
N PRO A 24 -6.69 6.34 11.46
CA PRO A 24 -6.03 6.30 12.76
C PRO A 24 -6.30 7.58 13.57
N ARG A 25 -6.19 7.48 14.90
CA ARG A 25 -6.44 8.60 15.83
C ARG A 25 -5.58 9.82 15.52
N ASP A 26 -4.28 9.59 15.30
CA ASP A 26 -3.23 10.56 15.01
C ASP A 26 -2.75 10.48 13.54
N GLY A 27 -3.63 10.00 12.65
CA GLY A 27 -3.31 9.76 11.25
C GLY A 27 -4.27 10.42 10.30
N VAL A 28 -4.13 10.07 9.02
CA VAL A 28 -4.98 10.53 7.93
C VAL A 28 -5.29 9.37 7.00
N VAL A 29 -6.45 9.44 6.33
CA VAL A 29 -6.74 8.60 5.16
C VAL A 29 -6.47 9.42 3.91
N VAL A 30 -5.62 8.89 3.03
CA VAL A 30 -5.28 9.51 1.75
C VAL A 30 -5.94 8.74 0.63
N ARG A 31 -6.76 9.42 -0.18
CA ARG A 31 -7.16 8.91 -1.48
C ARG A 31 -5.99 9.12 -2.45
N VAL A 32 -5.25 8.04 -2.69
CA VAL A 32 -4.11 8.04 -3.61
C VAL A 32 -4.60 8.34 -5.03
N GLY A 33 -4.04 9.37 -5.66
CA GLY A 33 -4.32 9.74 -7.05
C GLY A 33 -3.26 9.24 -8.02
N ALA A 34 -2.01 9.17 -7.56
CA ALA A 34 -0.90 8.57 -8.30
C ALA A 34 0.12 7.94 -7.33
N THR A 35 0.79 6.88 -7.79
CA THR A 35 1.94 6.29 -7.11
C THR A 35 3.02 5.94 -8.12
N GLY A 36 4.27 6.15 -7.75
CA GLY A 36 5.45 5.68 -8.47
C GLY A 36 5.67 4.18 -8.26
N LEU A 37 6.44 3.58 -9.16
CA LEU A 37 6.97 2.23 -9.04
C LEU A 37 8.49 2.33 -8.98
N CYS A 38 9.07 1.93 -7.86
CA CYS A 38 10.49 2.01 -7.60
C CYS A 38 11.15 0.63 -7.65
N ARG A 39 12.48 0.60 -7.76
CA ARG A 39 13.26 -0.65 -7.68
C ARG A 39 13.11 -1.31 -6.31
N SER A 40 12.95 -0.54 -5.24
CA SER A 40 12.70 -1.05 -3.88
C SER A 40 11.39 -1.84 -3.79
N ASP A 41 10.34 -1.47 -4.53
CA ASP A 41 9.09 -2.25 -4.56
C ASP A 41 9.33 -3.64 -5.16
N TRP A 42 10.20 -3.74 -6.18
CA TRP A 42 10.61 -5.04 -6.73
C TRP A 42 11.39 -5.88 -5.71
N HIS A 43 12.29 -5.27 -4.93
CA HIS A 43 13.02 -5.98 -3.87
C HIS A 43 12.07 -6.48 -2.76
N ALA A 44 11.09 -5.66 -2.37
CA ALA A 44 10.02 -6.04 -1.45
C ALA A 44 9.20 -7.22 -2.03
N TRP A 45 8.80 -7.15 -3.29
CA TRP A 45 8.07 -8.22 -3.97
C TRP A 45 8.85 -9.53 -4.06
N GLN A 46 10.17 -9.47 -4.28
CA GLN A 46 11.04 -10.64 -4.30
C GLN A 46 11.31 -11.24 -2.90
N GLY A 47 10.85 -10.59 -1.83
CA GLY A 47 11.10 -11.04 -0.45
C GLY A 47 12.53 -10.77 0.02
N HIS A 48 13.20 -9.76 -0.54
CA HIS A 48 14.54 -9.35 -0.11
C HIS A 48 14.52 -8.34 1.06
N ASP A 49 13.33 -7.91 1.49
CA ASP A 49 13.13 -6.95 2.56
C ASP A 49 12.50 -7.63 3.78
N ASP A 50 13.29 -7.77 4.86
CA ASP A 50 12.86 -8.39 6.13
C ASP A 50 11.77 -7.60 6.87
N GLY A 51 11.44 -6.38 6.43
CA GLY A 51 10.33 -5.57 6.94
C GLY A 51 8.98 -5.91 6.32
N VAL A 52 8.96 -6.55 5.15
CA VAL A 52 7.71 -6.85 4.43
C VAL A 52 7.04 -8.09 4.99
N ARG A 53 5.73 -8.00 5.25
CA ARG A 53 4.89 -9.10 5.73
C ARG A 53 3.72 -9.28 4.79
N LEU A 54 3.47 -10.52 4.38
CA LEU A 54 2.37 -10.87 3.50
C LEU A 54 1.09 -11.14 4.32
N PRO A 55 -0.10 -10.79 3.79
CA PRO A 55 -0.31 -10.10 2.53
C PRO A 55 0.09 -8.61 2.62
N HIS A 56 0.63 -8.06 1.53
CA HIS A 56 1.19 -6.69 1.51
C HIS A 56 0.64 -5.86 0.35
N VAL A 57 0.34 -4.58 0.61
CA VAL A 57 0.07 -3.58 -0.44
C VAL A 57 1.32 -2.70 -0.55
N PRO A 58 2.11 -2.81 -1.64
CA PRO A 58 3.32 -2.01 -1.83
C PRO A 58 3.01 -0.58 -2.29
N GLY A 59 4.06 0.24 -2.38
CA GLY A 59 3.98 1.62 -2.86
C GLY A 59 4.32 2.63 -1.77
N HIS A 60 5.49 3.26 -1.91
CA HIS A 60 6.01 4.25 -0.97
C HIS A 60 6.26 5.63 -1.60
N GLU A 61 5.91 5.79 -2.88
CA GLU A 61 6.07 7.02 -3.64
C GLU A 61 4.70 7.52 -4.11
N LEU A 62 3.88 8.07 -3.22
CA LEU A 62 2.48 8.40 -3.53
C LEU A 62 2.15 9.88 -3.39
N ALA A 63 1.16 10.32 -4.16
CA ALA A 63 0.52 11.62 -4.04
C ALA A 63 -1.00 11.47 -4.14
N GLY A 64 -1.73 12.26 -3.36
CA GLY A 64 -3.18 12.16 -3.28
C GLY A 64 -3.81 13.23 -2.42
N THR A 65 -5.10 13.05 -2.13
CA THR A 65 -5.90 13.98 -1.34
C THR A 65 -6.19 13.37 0.02
N VAL A 66 -5.97 14.12 1.10
CA VAL A 66 -6.44 13.74 2.43
C VAL A 66 -7.97 13.79 2.43
N VAL A 67 -8.62 12.67 2.73
CA VAL A 67 -10.09 12.54 2.76
C VAL A 67 -10.66 12.42 4.16
N GLU A 68 -9.82 12.08 5.15
CA GLU A 68 -10.17 12.02 6.56
C GLU A 68 -8.93 12.33 7.41
N VAL A 69 -9.13 13.00 8.54
CA VAL A 69 -8.11 13.29 9.55
C VAL A 69 -8.62 12.76 10.89
N GLY A 70 -7.75 12.11 11.65
CA GLY A 70 -8.10 11.63 12.98
C GLY A 70 -8.49 12.77 13.93
N PRO A 71 -9.26 12.50 15.00
CA PRO A 71 -9.88 13.51 15.87
C PRO A 71 -8.91 14.15 16.89
N VAL A 72 -7.60 14.12 16.64
CA VAL A 72 -6.55 14.51 17.61
C VAL A 72 -6.10 15.94 17.39
#